data_AF-A0A7W0T9Q6-F1
#
_entry.id   AF-A0A7W0T9Q6-F1
#
_cell.length_a   1.000
_cell.length_b   1.000
_cell.length_c   1.000
_cell.angle_alpha   90.00
_cell.angle_beta   90.00
_cell.angle_gamma   90.00
#
_symmetry.space_group_name_H-M   'P 1'
#
loop_
_entity.id
_entity.type
_entity.pdbx_description
1 polymer ?
#
loop_
_entity_poly.entity_id
_entity_poly.type
_entity_poly.pdbx_seq_one_letter_code
_entity_poly.pdbx_strand_id
1 'polypeptide(L)'
;MIRQSPLARFSTEIVGLLEPRAQHMVVEAWLEDSCRSTATDQVTVQVAAVTGRPHSTQGDLAQLITTTRKLKMETHGLPMTCIEHSSVLDGRGHVDFLRLLLLVTEKLHDSTRALVRQGRTVIVYGGALHNDLYPRWPLEELSYAQSLAAELGGGVLELDLVVPEIVAPMAMVRREDWFPLLGRASPDRVIVWARGPGSYVIILPARDESVAKVAKPIALM
;
A
#
# COMPACT_ATOMS: atom_id res chain seq x y z
N MET A 1 3.70 22.74 -8.17
CA MET A 1 3.44 22.13 -6.84
C MET A 1 3.97 20.71 -6.88
N ILE A 2 4.81 20.30 -5.92
CA ILE A 2 5.30 18.91 -5.85
C ILE A 2 4.12 18.03 -5.44
N ARG A 3 3.72 17.08 -6.31
CA ARG A 3 2.70 16.07 -5.97
C ARG A 3 3.32 15.13 -4.94
N GLN A 4 2.82 15.14 -3.70
CA GLN A 4 3.26 14.20 -2.68
C GLN A 4 2.64 12.83 -2.96
N SER A 5 3.44 11.77 -2.79
CA SER A 5 2.97 10.40 -2.94
C SER A 5 1.96 10.03 -1.84
N PRO A 6 1.14 8.97 -2.03
CA PRO A 6 0.26 8.48 -0.97
C PRO A 6 1.06 8.07 0.27
N LEU A 7 2.25 7.50 0.09
CA LEU A 7 3.16 7.15 1.18
C LEU A 7 3.60 8.38 1.97
N ALA A 8 4.03 9.46 1.30
CA ALA A 8 4.43 10.69 1.99
C ALA A 8 3.28 11.29 2.81
N ARG A 9 2.05 11.30 2.25
CA ARG A 9 0.84 11.75 2.95
C ARG A 9 0.54 10.84 4.15
N PHE A 10 0.59 9.52 3.97
CA PHE A 10 0.40 8.55 5.04
C PHE A 10 1.40 8.76 6.19
N SER A 11 2.69 8.85 5.86
CA SER A 11 3.76 9.04 6.84
C SER A 11 3.63 10.33 7.64
N THR A 12 3.12 11.41 7.06
CA THR A 12 3.11 12.74 7.70
C THR A 12 1.79 13.11 8.33
N GLU A 13 0.67 12.66 7.76
CA GLU A 13 -0.67 13.09 8.16
C GLU A 13 -1.44 12.00 8.93
N ILE A 14 -1.11 10.72 8.74
CA ILE A 14 -1.97 9.60 9.19
C ILE A 14 -1.32 8.75 10.27
N VAL A 15 -0.06 8.37 10.13
CA VAL A 15 0.60 7.41 11.05
C VAL A 15 0.49 7.85 12.52
N GLY A 16 0.69 9.13 12.82
CA GLY A 16 0.57 9.66 14.19
C GLY A 16 -0.86 9.61 14.77
N LEU A 17 -1.90 9.55 13.93
CA LEU A 17 -3.28 9.37 14.38
C LEU A 17 -3.59 7.92 14.74
N LEU A 18 -2.88 6.98 14.10
CA LEU A 18 -3.08 5.53 14.31
C LEU A 18 -2.20 4.96 15.42
N GLU A 19 -1.04 5.56 15.68
CA GLU A 19 -0.06 5.09 16.67
C GLU A 19 -0.66 4.77 18.06
N PRO A 20 -1.57 5.59 18.63
CA PRO A 20 -2.16 5.29 19.93
C PRO A 20 -2.96 3.97 19.97
N ARG A 21 -3.30 3.40 18.81
CA ARG A 21 -4.05 2.15 18.66
C ARG A 21 -3.20 1.00 18.13
N ALA A 22 -2.02 1.28 17.56
CA ALA A 22 -1.17 0.28 16.94
C ALA A 22 0.30 0.69 17.00
N GLN A 23 1.12 -0.11 17.68
CA GLN A 23 2.55 0.18 17.87
C GLN A 23 3.46 -0.62 16.90
N HIS A 24 2.88 -1.47 16.04
CA HIS A 24 3.62 -2.25 15.06
C HIS A 24 3.24 -1.80 13.65
N MET A 25 4.24 -1.55 12.80
CA MET A 25 4.10 -1.23 11.38
C MET A 25 4.79 -2.32 10.55
N VAL A 26 4.06 -3.02 9.70
CA VAL A 26 4.62 -3.89 8.66
C VAL A 26 4.68 -3.10 7.36
N VAL A 27 5.83 -3.10 6.68
CA VAL A 27 6.00 -2.43 5.39
C VAL A 27 6.35 -3.43 4.30
N GLU A 28 5.77 -3.27 3.11
CA GLU A 28 6.12 -4.01 1.88
C GLU A 28 7.49 -3.54 1.35
N ALA A 29 8.53 -3.86 2.11
CA ALA A 29 9.91 -3.57 1.76
C ALA A 29 10.85 -4.57 2.44
N TRP A 30 11.89 -4.97 1.72
CA TRP A 30 13.01 -5.72 2.31
C TRP A 30 13.94 -4.72 2.99
N LEU A 31 13.89 -4.67 4.32
CA LEU A 31 14.74 -3.79 5.12
C LEU A 31 16.12 -4.39 5.41
N GLU A 32 16.22 -5.72 5.37
CA GLU A 32 17.47 -6.46 5.49
C GLU A 32 18.06 -6.73 4.12
N ASP A 33 19.37 -6.50 3.99
CA ASP A 33 20.08 -6.47 2.71
C ASP A 33 21.06 -7.64 2.52
N SER A 34 20.88 -8.72 3.28
CA SER A 34 21.85 -9.83 3.35
C SER A 34 22.07 -10.57 2.03
N CYS A 35 21.15 -10.43 1.08
CA CYS A 35 21.21 -11.08 -0.24
C CYS A 35 21.51 -10.13 -1.40
N ARG A 36 21.42 -8.80 -1.21
CA ARG A 36 21.71 -7.86 -2.30
C ARG A 36 23.20 -7.61 -2.35
N SER A 37 23.85 -8.14 -3.37
CA SER A 37 25.19 -7.70 -3.72
C SER A 37 25.10 -6.32 -4.40
N THR A 38 25.01 -5.25 -3.61
CA THR A 38 25.10 -3.83 -4.03
C THR A 38 23.96 -3.30 -4.91
N ALA A 39 24.02 -1.99 -5.23
CA ALA A 39 23.02 -1.17 -5.94
C ALA A 39 22.63 -1.63 -7.38
N THR A 40 23.07 -2.82 -7.78
CA THR A 40 22.83 -3.47 -9.07
C THR A 40 21.97 -4.73 -8.96
N ASP A 41 21.20 -4.88 -7.88
CA ASP A 41 20.20 -5.94 -7.75
C ASP A 41 19.19 -5.88 -8.91
N GLN A 42 19.23 -6.90 -9.77
CA GLN A 42 18.42 -6.99 -10.98
C GLN A 42 16.93 -6.93 -10.68
N VAL A 43 16.50 -7.49 -9.55
CA VAL A 43 15.10 -7.44 -9.11
C VAL A 43 14.68 -5.99 -8.87
N THR A 44 15.45 -5.25 -8.07
CA THR A 44 15.20 -3.84 -7.77
C THR A 44 15.14 -2.98 -9.04
N VAL A 45 16.09 -3.17 -9.98
CA VAL A 45 16.15 -2.41 -11.24
C VAL A 45 14.95 -2.69 -12.14
N GLN A 46 14.62 -3.97 -12.35
CA GLN A 46 13.51 -4.36 -13.24
C GLN A 46 12.15 -3.95 -12.65
N VAL A 47 11.95 -4.09 -11.34
CA VAL A 47 10.74 -3.62 -10.66
C VAL A 47 10.60 -2.10 -10.81
N ALA A 48 11.66 -1.33 -10.62
CA ALA A 48 11.61 0.13 -10.80
C ALA A 48 11.23 0.52 -12.23
N ALA A 49 11.78 -0.17 -13.24
CA ALA A 49 11.49 0.09 -14.65
C ALA A 49 10.02 -0.19 -15.02
N VAL A 50 9.44 -1.28 -14.52
CA VAL A 50 8.05 -1.68 -14.86
C VAL A 50 7.02 -0.89 -14.08
N THR A 51 7.28 -0.58 -12.80
CA THR A 51 6.31 0.10 -11.94
C THR A 51 6.24 1.61 -12.17
N GLY A 52 7.20 2.20 -12.88
CA GLY A 52 7.29 3.65 -13.07
C GLY A 52 7.36 4.42 -11.74
N ARG A 53 7.84 3.77 -10.67
CA ARG A 53 7.91 4.34 -9.32
C ARG A 53 8.67 5.67 -9.37
N PRO A 54 8.08 6.79 -8.91
CA PRO A 54 8.78 8.05 -8.83
C PRO A 54 10.07 7.89 -8.03
N HIS A 55 11.15 8.57 -8.44
CA HIS A 55 12.42 8.56 -7.70
C HIS A 55 12.25 8.93 -6.20
N SER A 56 11.17 9.61 -5.82
CA SER A 56 10.87 9.98 -4.44
C SER A 56 10.43 8.82 -3.54
N THR A 57 9.96 7.68 -4.07
CA THR A 57 9.35 6.61 -3.26
C THR A 57 10.33 5.95 -2.27
N GLN A 58 11.62 5.87 -2.62
CA GLN A 58 12.65 5.43 -1.67
C GLN A 58 12.83 6.42 -0.52
N GLY A 59 12.78 7.73 -0.83
CA GLY A 59 12.77 8.80 0.18
C GLY A 59 11.53 8.75 1.06
N ASP A 60 10.37 8.46 0.48
CA ASP A 60 9.09 8.36 1.19
C ASP A 60 9.07 7.16 2.17
N LEU A 61 9.65 6.01 1.79
CA LEU A 61 9.79 4.87 2.70
C LEU A 61 10.79 5.16 3.84
N ALA A 62 11.93 5.78 3.53
CA ALA A 62 12.88 6.22 4.55
C ALA A 62 12.25 7.24 5.51
N GLN A 63 11.36 8.10 4.99
CA GLN A 63 10.56 9.03 5.78
C GLN A 63 9.57 8.28 6.67
N LEU A 64 8.84 7.29 6.17
CA LEU A 64 7.94 6.45 6.97
C LEU A 64 8.69 5.82 8.14
N ILE A 65 9.81 5.15 7.88
CA ILE A 65 10.65 4.50 8.90
C ILE A 65 11.16 5.51 9.93
N THR A 66 11.53 6.72 9.49
CA THR A 66 11.96 7.79 10.38
C THR A 66 10.81 8.27 11.27
N THR A 67 9.61 8.43 10.70
CA THR A 67 8.42 8.82 11.47
C THR A 67 8.04 7.77 12.49
N THR A 68 7.95 6.49 12.11
CA THR A 68 7.59 5.40 13.03
C THR A 68 8.58 5.29 14.19
N ARG A 69 9.89 5.45 13.93
CA ARG A 69 10.92 5.51 14.99
C ARG A 69 10.71 6.68 15.96
N LYS A 70 10.40 7.88 15.45
CA LYS A 70 10.11 9.05 16.31
C LYS A 70 8.88 8.82 17.20
N LEU A 71 7.90 8.09 16.67
CA LEU A 71 6.70 7.67 17.39
C LEU A 71 6.90 6.42 18.25
N LYS A 72 8.13 5.88 18.34
CA LYS A 72 8.47 4.66 19.09
C LYS A 72 7.70 3.41 18.65
N MET A 73 7.21 3.38 17.42
CA MET A 73 6.60 2.21 16.83
C MET A 73 7.68 1.23 16.34
N GLU A 74 7.43 -0.06 16.48
CA GLU A 74 8.26 -1.10 15.88
C GLU A 74 7.94 -1.25 14.40
N THR A 75 8.94 -1.12 13.54
CA THR A 75 8.78 -1.28 12.09
C THR A 75 9.39 -2.58 11.62
N HIS A 76 8.60 -3.37 10.89
CA HIS A 76 8.90 -4.71 10.41
C HIS A 76 8.94 -4.69 8.89
N GLY A 77 10.06 -5.11 8.31
CA GLY A 77 10.16 -5.36 6.87
C GLY A 77 9.67 -6.77 6.51
N LEU A 78 9.68 -7.08 5.22
CA LEU A 78 9.43 -8.44 4.75
C LEU A 78 10.71 -9.28 4.86
N PRO A 79 10.72 -10.36 5.66
CA PRO A 79 11.87 -11.25 5.75
C PRO A 79 12.02 -12.02 4.43
N MET A 80 13.21 -11.94 3.82
CA MET A 80 13.52 -12.62 2.56
C MET A 80 14.82 -13.40 2.69
N THR A 81 14.79 -14.69 2.39
CA THR A 81 16.00 -15.49 2.24
C THR A 81 16.63 -15.31 0.86
N CYS A 82 17.92 -15.63 0.71
CA CYS A 82 18.57 -15.52 -0.59
C CYS A 82 18.05 -16.55 -1.61
N ILE A 83 17.53 -17.68 -1.12
CA ILE A 83 16.86 -18.69 -1.94
C ILE A 83 15.57 -18.09 -2.53
N GLU A 84 14.75 -17.45 -1.70
CA GLU A 84 13.51 -16.80 -2.14
C GLU A 84 13.78 -15.66 -3.12
N HIS A 85 14.76 -14.80 -2.83
CA HIS A 85 15.21 -13.75 -3.73
C HIS A 85 15.68 -14.30 -5.08
N SER A 86 16.46 -15.39 -5.09
CA SER A 86 16.89 -16.02 -6.34
C SER A 86 15.74 -16.72 -7.09
N SER A 87 14.71 -17.19 -6.37
CA SER A 87 13.58 -17.92 -6.96
C SER A 87 12.65 -17.06 -7.82
N VAL A 88 12.71 -15.74 -7.68
CA VAL A 88 11.93 -14.81 -8.52
C VAL A 88 12.67 -14.43 -9.80
N LEU A 89 13.86 -15.00 -10.04
CA LEU A 89 14.62 -14.80 -11.26
C LEU A 89 14.53 -16.04 -12.15
N ASP A 90 14.34 -15.84 -13.45
CA ASP A 90 14.46 -16.90 -14.45
C ASP A 90 15.93 -17.27 -14.69
N GLY A 91 16.19 -18.32 -15.49
CA GLY A 91 17.54 -18.76 -15.84
C GLY A 91 18.37 -17.73 -16.64
N ARG A 92 17.80 -16.58 -17.00
CA ARG A 92 18.46 -15.46 -17.69
C ARG A 92 18.59 -14.22 -16.79
N GLY A 93 18.11 -14.27 -15.55
CA GLY A 93 18.11 -13.14 -14.62
C GLY A 93 16.96 -12.15 -14.82
N HIS A 94 15.90 -12.51 -15.53
CA HIS A 94 14.67 -11.70 -15.57
C HIS A 94 13.77 -12.00 -14.40
N VAL A 95 13.08 -10.97 -13.91
CA VAL A 95 12.11 -11.12 -12.82
C VAL A 95 10.87 -11.85 -13.33
N ASP A 96 10.53 -12.97 -12.70
CA ASP A 96 9.19 -13.54 -12.72
C ASP A 96 8.29 -12.69 -11.81
N PHE A 97 7.57 -11.75 -12.41
CA PHE A 97 6.72 -10.80 -11.69
C PHE A 97 5.55 -11.47 -10.98
N LEU A 98 4.96 -12.54 -11.54
CA LEU A 98 3.88 -13.24 -10.88
C LEU A 98 4.40 -13.94 -9.63
N ARG A 99 5.54 -14.64 -9.74
CA ARG A 99 6.19 -15.28 -8.60
C ARG A 99 6.58 -14.26 -7.53
N LEU A 100 7.10 -13.10 -7.92
CA LEU A 100 7.42 -12.01 -7.01
C LEU A 100 6.18 -11.50 -6.28
N LEU A 101 5.07 -11.24 -6.99
CA LEU A 101 3.84 -10.74 -6.39
C LEU A 101 3.24 -11.76 -5.41
N LEU A 102 3.23 -13.04 -5.76
CA LEU A 102 2.78 -14.11 -4.86
C LEU A 102 3.63 -14.20 -3.60
N LEU A 103 4.96 -14.16 -3.76
CA LEU A 103 5.90 -14.19 -2.64
C LEU A 103 5.72 -12.97 -1.71
N VAL A 104 5.56 -11.77 -2.26
CA VAL A 104 5.30 -10.56 -1.46
C VAL A 104 3.98 -10.68 -0.68
N THR A 105 2.94 -11.21 -1.32
CA THR A 105 1.63 -11.47 -0.70
C THR A 105 1.76 -12.42 0.49
N GLU A 106 2.47 -13.54 0.30
CA GLU A 106 2.73 -14.55 1.34
C GLU A 106 3.52 -13.95 2.51
N LYS A 107 4.57 -13.18 2.24
CA LYS A 107 5.39 -12.55 3.28
C LYS A 107 4.60 -11.52 4.08
N LEU A 108 3.79 -10.68 3.43
CA LEU A 108 2.93 -9.72 4.13
C LEU A 108 1.92 -10.45 5.02
N HIS A 109 1.31 -11.52 4.52
CA HIS A 109 0.38 -12.36 5.29
C HIS A 109 1.05 -12.92 6.54
N ASP A 110 2.16 -13.62 6.37
CA ASP A 110 2.84 -14.33 7.46
C ASP A 110 3.39 -13.37 8.53
N SER A 111 4.02 -12.27 8.12
CA SER A 111 4.53 -11.25 9.05
C SER A 111 3.40 -10.60 9.85
N THR A 112 2.29 -10.26 9.18
CA THR A 112 1.12 -9.66 9.85
C THR A 112 0.49 -10.66 10.81
N ARG A 113 0.21 -11.88 10.35
CA ARG A 113 -0.39 -12.95 11.15
C ARG A 113 0.43 -13.28 12.40
N ALA A 114 1.75 -13.34 12.27
CA ALA A 114 2.64 -13.62 13.39
C ALA A 114 2.51 -12.58 14.52
N LEU A 115 2.47 -11.29 14.18
CA LEU A 115 2.29 -10.20 15.14
C LEU A 115 0.89 -10.20 15.76
N VAL A 116 -0.16 -10.40 14.96
CA VAL A 116 -1.55 -10.44 15.46
C VAL A 116 -1.75 -11.63 16.42
N ARG A 117 -1.18 -12.80 16.14
CA ARG A 117 -1.22 -13.96 17.05
C ARG A 117 -0.53 -13.72 18.39
N GLN A 118 0.37 -12.75 18.48
CA GLN A 118 0.97 -12.29 19.73
C GLN A 118 0.11 -11.24 20.46
N GLY A 119 -1.11 -10.99 20.00
CA GLY A 119 -2.03 -10.01 20.57
C GLY A 119 -1.71 -8.55 20.20
N ARG A 120 -0.95 -8.33 19.12
CA ARG A 120 -0.58 -6.98 18.66
C ARG A 120 -1.60 -6.41 17.69
N THR A 121 -1.86 -5.10 17.79
CA THR A 121 -2.51 -4.34 16.73
C THR A 121 -1.46 -3.85 15.75
N VAL A 122 -1.66 -4.13 14.47
CA VAL A 122 -0.66 -3.92 13.41
C VAL A 122 -1.22 -3.00 12.35
N ILE A 123 -0.42 -2.01 11.94
CA ILE A 123 -0.66 -1.25 10.73
C ILE A 123 0.17 -1.90 9.63
N VAL A 124 -0.46 -2.22 8.49
CA VAL A 124 0.26 -2.75 7.33
C VAL A 124 0.24 -1.71 6.23
N TYR A 125 1.42 -1.32 5.78
CA TYR A 125 1.61 -0.59 4.54
C TYR A 125 2.18 -1.56 3.50
N GLY A 126 1.28 -2.18 2.75
CA GLY A 126 1.58 -2.94 1.53
C GLY A 126 0.53 -2.54 0.51
N GLY A 127 0.92 -2.37 -0.74
CA GLY A 127 0.11 -1.73 -1.77
C GLY A 127 -1.29 -2.34 -1.89
N ALA A 128 -2.23 -1.53 -2.40
CA ALA A 128 -3.65 -1.84 -2.54
C ALA A 128 -3.98 -3.18 -3.23
N LEU A 129 -3.01 -3.80 -3.91
CA LEU A 129 -3.15 -5.15 -4.46
C LEU A 129 -3.11 -6.24 -3.37
N HIS A 130 -2.16 -6.15 -2.43
CA HIS A 130 -1.84 -7.25 -1.51
C HIS A 130 -2.76 -7.34 -0.30
N ASN A 131 -3.35 -6.22 0.08
CA ASN A 131 -4.22 -6.09 1.25
C ASN A 131 -5.68 -5.75 0.87
N ASP A 132 -6.06 -6.01 -0.39
CA ASP A 132 -7.43 -5.82 -0.88
C ASP A 132 -8.38 -6.81 -0.19
N LEU A 133 -9.37 -6.34 0.57
CA LEU A 133 -10.36 -7.21 1.20
C LEU A 133 -11.41 -7.73 0.21
N TYR A 134 -11.55 -7.08 -0.93
CA TYR A 134 -12.50 -7.38 -2.01
C TYR A 134 -11.79 -7.44 -3.37
N PRO A 135 -10.76 -8.29 -3.53
CA PRO A 135 -10.01 -8.38 -4.78
C PRO A 135 -10.94 -8.86 -5.89
N ARG A 136 -10.78 -8.27 -7.07
CA ARG A 136 -11.55 -8.66 -8.26
C ARG A 136 -10.77 -9.68 -9.09
N TRP A 137 -11.50 -10.58 -9.75
CA TRP A 137 -10.91 -11.53 -10.69
C TRP A 137 -10.03 -10.82 -11.74
N PRO A 138 -8.81 -11.30 -12.01
CA PRO A 138 -8.14 -12.50 -11.50
C PRO A 138 -7.11 -12.26 -10.37
N LEU A 139 -7.29 -11.22 -9.55
CA LEU A 139 -6.30 -10.76 -8.56
C LEU A 139 -6.48 -11.39 -7.17
N GLU A 140 -7.41 -12.33 -7.00
CA GLU A 140 -7.75 -12.90 -5.68
C GLU A 140 -6.55 -13.56 -5.01
N GLU A 141 -5.70 -14.26 -5.76
CA GLU A 141 -4.49 -14.91 -5.25
C GLU A 141 -3.38 -13.92 -4.84
N LEU A 142 -3.50 -12.66 -5.29
CA LEU A 142 -2.52 -11.62 -5.00
C LEU A 142 -2.89 -10.80 -3.77
N SER A 143 -4.02 -11.10 -3.11
CA SER A 143 -4.40 -10.49 -1.83
C SER A 143 -4.51 -11.53 -0.72
N TYR A 144 -3.97 -11.20 0.45
CA TYR A 144 -4.10 -12.04 1.64
C TYR A 144 -5.20 -11.56 2.60
N ALA A 145 -5.75 -10.35 2.42
CA ALA A 145 -6.55 -9.70 3.46
C ALA A 145 -7.83 -10.48 3.79
N GLN A 146 -8.51 -11.04 2.78
CA GLN A 146 -9.72 -11.83 3.00
C GLN A 146 -9.42 -13.13 3.75
N SER A 147 -8.33 -13.83 3.40
CA SER A 147 -7.88 -15.04 4.11
C SER A 147 -7.54 -14.72 5.56
N LEU A 148 -6.77 -13.66 5.78
CA LEU A 148 -6.40 -13.22 7.14
C LEU A 148 -7.64 -12.86 7.97
N ALA A 149 -8.60 -12.13 7.41
CA ALA A 149 -9.83 -11.78 8.09
C ALA A 149 -10.64 -13.03 8.49
N ALA A 150 -10.70 -14.04 7.61
CA ALA A 150 -11.35 -15.31 7.90
C ALA A 150 -10.63 -16.09 9.01
N GLU A 151 -9.29 -16.16 8.96
CA GLU A 151 -8.46 -16.81 9.98
C GLU A 151 -8.63 -16.17 11.37
N LEU A 152 -8.75 -14.84 11.42
CA LEU A 152 -8.88 -14.08 12.66
C LEU A 152 -10.33 -13.97 13.18
N GLY A 153 -11.33 -14.35 12.36
CA GLY A 153 -12.75 -14.14 12.67
C GLY A 153 -13.16 -12.66 12.64
N GLY A 154 -12.46 -11.82 11.86
CA GLY A 154 -12.65 -10.38 11.77
C GLY A 154 -11.41 -9.58 12.19
N GLY A 155 -11.60 -8.32 12.58
CA GLY A 155 -10.52 -7.46 13.10
C GLY A 155 -9.55 -6.90 12.06
N VAL A 156 -9.81 -7.13 10.77
CA VAL A 156 -9.08 -6.51 9.65
C VAL A 156 -9.85 -5.29 9.15
N LEU A 157 -9.15 -4.16 8.99
CA LEU A 157 -9.67 -2.93 8.42
C LEU A 157 -8.76 -2.53 7.25
N GLU A 158 -9.33 -2.45 6.06
CA GLU A 158 -8.65 -1.98 4.85
C GLU A 158 -8.98 -0.52 4.59
N LEU A 159 -7.94 0.28 4.32
CA LEU A 159 -8.05 1.70 3.99
C LEU A 159 -7.31 2.01 2.68
N ASP A 160 -8.06 2.19 1.60
CA ASP A 160 -7.54 2.65 0.31
C ASP A 160 -7.32 4.16 0.32
N LEU A 161 -6.07 4.60 0.43
CA LEU A 161 -5.73 6.03 0.44
C LEU A 161 -5.59 6.58 -0.98
N VAL A 162 -6.54 7.43 -1.37
CA VAL A 162 -6.57 8.07 -2.68
C VAL A 162 -6.02 9.49 -2.59
N VAL A 163 -4.91 9.73 -3.28
CA VAL A 163 -4.38 11.08 -3.53
C VAL A 163 -4.99 11.61 -4.83
N PRO A 164 -5.91 12.59 -4.79
CA PRO A 164 -6.71 13.00 -5.94
C PRO A 164 -5.86 13.36 -7.18
N GLU A 165 -4.76 14.08 -7.00
CA GLU A 165 -3.89 14.55 -8.09
C GLU A 165 -3.13 13.42 -8.79
N ILE A 166 -2.95 12.29 -8.10
CA ILE A 166 -2.27 11.11 -8.63
C ILE A 166 -3.24 10.27 -9.44
N VAL A 167 -4.45 10.05 -8.93
CA VAL A 167 -5.45 9.16 -9.56
C VAL A 167 -6.24 9.84 -10.68
N ALA A 168 -6.43 11.16 -10.64
CA ALA A 168 -7.19 11.91 -11.63
C ALA A 168 -6.76 11.66 -13.11
N PRO A 169 -5.46 11.61 -13.45
CA PRO A 169 -5.03 11.29 -14.81
C PRO A 169 -5.03 9.78 -15.14
N MET A 170 -5.17 8.89 -14.15
CA MET A 170 -5.01 7.45 -14.37
C MET A 170 -6.26 6.86 -15.04
N ALA A 171 -6.11 6.36 -16.27
CA ALA A 171 -7.21 5.74 -17.00
C ALA A 171 -7.73 4.46 -16.33
N MET A 172 -6.83 3.70 -15.70
CA MET A 172 -7.15 2.39 -15.11
C MET A 172 -8.16 2.47 -13.96
N VAL A 173 -8.14 3.54 -13.17
CA VAL A 173 -9.01 3.70 -11.99
C VAL A 173 -10.35 4.37 -12.31
N ARG A 174 -10.58 4.79 -13.57
CA ARG A 174 -11.83 5.46 -13.98
C ARG A 174 -13.07 4.59 -13.87
N ARG A 175 -12.87 3.27 -13.85
CA ARG A 175 -13.93 2.27 -13.71
C ARG A 175 -14.22 1.90 -12.26
N GLU A 176 -13.44 2.42 -11.32
CA GLU A 176 -13.71 2.16 -9.91
C GLU A 176 -14.98 2.89 -9.45
N ASP A 177 -15.76 2.22 -8.60
CA ASP A 177 -17.06 2.74 -8.14
C ASP A 177 -16.93 4.03 -7.34
N TRP A 178 -15.78 4.23 -6.67
CA TRP A 178 -15.46 5.46 -5.95
C TRP A 178 -15.00 6.60 -6.86
N PHE A 179 -14.56 6.34 -8.10
CA PHE A 179 -13.96 7.36 -8.97
C PHE A 179 -14.84 8.60 -9.18
N PRO A 180 -16.17 8.49 -9.38
CA PRO A 180 -17.04 9.65 -9.50
C PRO A 180 -17.00 10.62 -8.30
N LEU A 181 -16.62 10.14 -7.10
CA LEU A 181 -16.49 10.97 -5.90
C LEU A 181 -15.38 12.02 -6.02
N LEU A 182 -14.43 11.85 -6.94
CA LEU A 182 -13.43 12.89 -7.25
C LEU A 182 -14.09 14.19 -7.70
N GLY A 183 -15.30 14.15 -8.30
CA GLY A 183 -16.07 15.33 -8.68
C GLY A 183 -16.48 16.21 -7.50
N ARG A 184 -16.28 15.73 -6.27
CA ARG A 184 -16.54 16.46 -5.02
C ARG A 184 -15.27 16.76 -4.22
N ALA A 185 -14.10 16.35 -4.69
CA ALA A 185 -12.85 16.57 -3.99
C ALA A 185 -12.56 18.08 -3.87
N SER A 186 -12.15 18.53 -2.68
CA SER A 186 -11.78 19.92 -2.42
C SER A 186 -10.67 19.99 -1.36
N PRO A 187 -10.01 21.15 -1.20
CA PRO A 187 -8.98 21.34 -0.16
C PRO A 187 -9.50 21.16 1.27
N ASP A 188 -10.78 21.45 1.51
CA ASP A 188 -11.34 21.49 2.87
C ASP A 188 -12.03 20.20 3.33
N ARG A 189 -11.94 19.10 2.56
CA ARG A 189 -12.65 17.87 2.91
C ARG A 189 -11.87 16.59 2.64
N VAL A 190 -12.11 15.61 3.50
CA VAL A 190 -11.83 14.20 3.26
C VAL A 190 -13.15 13.55 2.84
N ILE A 191 -13.13 12.69 1.83
CA ILE A 191 -14.29 11.86 1.46
C ILE A 191 -14.00 10.43 1.86
N VAL A 192 -14.89 9.83 2.64
CA VAL A 192 -14.81 8.42 3.03
C VAL A 192 -15.96 7.68 2.38
N TRP A 193 -15.65 6.59 1.66
CA TRP A 193 -16.63 5.72 1.03
C TRP A 193 -16.45 4.31 1.56
N ALA A 194 -17.52 3.72 2.10
CA ALA A 194 -17.52 2.33 2.51
C ALA A 194 -17.71 1.46 1.26
N ARG A 195 -16.66 0.71 0.89
CA ARG A 195 -16.68 -0.23 -0.24
C ARG A 195 -17.42 -1.52 0.15
N GLY A 196 -17.28 -1.91 1.41
CA GLY A 196 -17.93 -3.06 2.03
C GLY A 196 -17.59 -3.13 3.52
N PRO A 197 -18.11 -4.14 4.25
CA PRO A 197 -17.74 -4.39 5.64
C PRO A 197 -16.22 -4.36 5.88
N GLY A 198 -15.73 -3.40 6.67
CA GLY A 198 -14.31 -3.32 7.01
C GLY A 198 -13.39 -2.82 5.89
N SER A 199 -13.92 -2.29 4.78
CA SER A 199 -13.12 -1.74 3.68
C SER A 199 -13.61 -0.35 3.27
N TYR A 200 -12.69 0.62 3.28
CA TYR A 200 -12.99 2.02 3.03
C TYR A 200 -12.02 2.62 2.04
N VAL A 201 -12.55 3.42 1.11
CA VAL A 201 -11.77 4.32 0.27
C VAL A 201 -11.78 5.70 0.92
N ILE A 202 -10.58 6.24 1.19
CA ILE A 202 -10.37 7.57 1.75
C ILE A 202 -9.74 8.45 0.68
N ILE A 203 -10.55 9.33 0.10
CA ILE A 203 -10.07 10.38 -0.80
C ILE A 203 -9.58 11.54 0.04
N LEU A 204 -8.26 11.73 0.04
CA LEU A 204 -7.58 12.78 0.78
C LEU A 204 -7.93 14.16 0.21
N PRO A 205 -7.74 15.25 1.00
CA PRO A 205 -8.01 16.59 0.52
C PRO A 205 -7.20 16.90 -0.75
N ALA A 206 -7.93 17.37 -1.77
CA ALA A 206 -7.35 17.79 -3.03
C ALA A 206 -6.66 19.14 -2.83
N ARG A 207 -5.40 19.25 -3.26
CA ARG A 207 -4.63 20.50 -3.28
C ARG A 207 -4.85 21.30 -4.56
N ASP A 208 -5.51 20.71 -5.55
CA ASP A 208 -5.84 21.33 -6.82
C ASP A 208 -7.33 21.12 -7.15
N GLU A 209 -8.09 22.21 -7.24
CA GLU A 209 -9.54 22.18 -7.57
C GLU A 209 -9.82 21.64 -8.98
N SER A 210 -8.82 21.61 -9.88
CA SER A 210 -8.98 21.01 -11.20
C SER A 210 -9.28 19.51 -11.13
N VAL A 211 -8.93 18.82 -10.03
CA VAL A 211 -9.27 17.41 -9.85
C VAL A 211 -10.78 17.18 -9.86
N ALA A 212 -11.58 18.10 -9.30
CA ALA A 212 -13.03 17.98 -9.31
C ALA A 212 -13.63 17.98 -10.73
N LYS A 213 -12.88 18.42 -11.75
CA LYS A 213 -13.35 18.49 -13.14
C LYS A 213 -13.23 17.15 -13.89
N VAL A 214 -12.51 16.17 -13.33
CA VAL A 214 -12.29 14.87 -14.00
C VAL A 214 -13.46 13.90 -13.87
N ALA A 215 -14.41 14.21 -12.98
CA ALA A 215 -15.62 13.43 -12.75
C ALA A 215 -16.83 14.35 -12.58
N LYS A 216 -18.01 13.92 -13.04
CA LYS A 216 -19.24 14.66 -12.78
C LYS A 216 -19.62 14.50 -11.30
N PRO A 217 -19.98 15.58 -10.58
CA PRO A 217 -20.44 15.46 -9.20
C PRO A 217 -21.68 14.56 -9.11
N ILE A 218 -21.65 13.58 -8.22
CA ILE A 218 -22.83 12.79 -7.86
C ILE A 218 -23.60 13.54 -6.75
N ALA A 219 -24.94 13.55 -6.82
CA ALA A 219 -25.79 14.06 -5.75
C ALA A 219 -25.65 13.20 -4.47
N LEU A 220 -25.71 13.82 -3.29
CA LEU A 220 -25.84 13.08 -2.03
C LEU A 220 -27.20 12.38 -2.02
N MET A 221 -27.20 11.06 -1.80
CA MET A 221 -28.38 10.37 -1.26
C MET A 221 -28.41 10.55 0.25
#